data_AF-A0A2E8SYI9-F1
#
_entry.id   AF-A0A2E8SYI9-F1
#
_cell.length_a   1.000
_cell.length_b   1.000
_cell.length_c   1.000
_cell.angle_alpha   90.00
_cell.angle_beta   90.00
_cell.angle_gamma   90.00
#
_symmetry.space_group_name_H-M   'P 1'
#
loop_
_entity.id
_entity.type
_entity.pdbx_description
1 polymer ?
#
loop_
_entity_poly.entity_id
_entity_poly.type
_entity_poly.pdbx_seq_one_letter_code
_entity_poly.pdbx_strand_id
1 'polypeptide(L)' 'HTTPRQAAKIFAASRPKLAVLVHMVLLGRPGFPPLTEEEVLAMTGEDYDGPIVIATDLMRFHVGEDVQVEGA' A
#
# COMPACT_ATOMS: atom_id res chain seq x y z
N HIS A 1 13.33 -1.11 4.16
CA HIS A 1 12.01 -1.64 4.54
C HIS A 1 11.32 -0.72 5.52
N THR A 2 9.99 -0.67 5.47
CA THR A 2 9.11 0.06 6.39
C THR A 2 7.93 -0.85 6.73
N THR A 3 7.39 -0.73 7.94
CA THR A 3 6.12 -1.38 8.29
C THR A 3 4.93 -0.64 7.66
N PRO A 4 3.75 -1.27 7.52
CA PRO A 4 2.54 -0.62 7.03
C PRO A 4 2.20 0.70 7.75
N ARG A 5 2.24 0.71 9.09
CA ARG A 5 2.00 1.92 9.91
C ARG A 5 3.04 3.02 9.69
N GLN A 6 4.31 2.65 9.46
CA GLN A 6 5.34 3.65 9.13
C GLN A 6 5.11 4.25 7.74
N ALA A 7 4.72 3.44 6.76
CA ALA A 7 4.35 3.93 5.43
C ALA A 7 3.15 4.88 5.50
N ALA A 8 2.11 4.53 6.28
CA ALA A 8 0.95 5.38 6.52
C ALA A 8 1.34 6.79 7.02
N LYS A 9 2.22 6.88 8.03
CA LYS A 9 2.72 8.16 8.56
C LYS A 9 3.45 8.99 7.50
N ILE A 10 4.20 8.35 6.60
CA ILE A 10 4.88 9.01 5.48
C ILE A 10 3.85 9.53 4.46
N PHE A 11 2.82 8.72 4.14
CA PHE A 11 1.75 9.12 3.23
C PHE A 11 0.90 10.26 3.80
N ALA A 12 0.53 10.20 5.08
CA ALA A 12 -0.21 11.27 5.75
C ALA A 12 0.55 12.60 5.76
N ALA A 13 1.88 12.56 5.95
CA ALA A 13 2.71 13.77 5.89
C ALA A 13 2.85 14.35 4.48
N SER A 14 2.97 13.49 3.46
CA SER A 14 3.21 13.90 2.06
C SER A 14 1.94 14.19 1.27
N ARG A 15 0.79 13.63 1.68
CA ARG A 15 -0.54 13.77 1.06
C ARG A 15 -0.50 13.56 -0.47
N PRO A 16 -0.09 12.37 -0.95
CA PRO A 16 -0.01 12.10 -2.38
C PRO A 16 -1.41 11.98 -3.01
N LYS A 17 -1.52 12.18 -4.34
CA LYS A 17 -2.76 11.88 -5.09
C LYS A 17 -3.13 10.39 -5.04
N LEU A 18 -2.12 9.52 -4.97
CA LEU A 18 -2.25 8.08 -4.79
C LEU A 18 -1.01 7.56 -4.06
N ALA A 19 -1.20 6.83 -2.98
CA ALA A 19 -0.17 6.02 -2.34
C ALA A 19 -0.13 4.62 -2.97
N VAL A 20 1.07 4.08 -3.15
CA VAL A 20 1.25 2.74 -3.73
C VAL A 20 2.17 1.93 -2.82
N LEU A 21 1.66 0.83 -2.29
CA LEU A 21 2.44 -0.14 -1.53
C LEU A 21 3.07 -1.13 -2.51
N VAL A 22 4.40 -1.20 -2.48
CA VAL A 22 5.22 -2.11 -3.28
C VAL A 22 6.27 -2.78 -2.40
N HIS A 23 7.02 -3.73 -2.96
CA HIS A 23 8.15 -4.36 -2.27
C HIS A 23 7.75 -4.97 -0.92
N MET A 24 6.68 -5.78 -0.93
CA MET A 24 6.17 -6.45 0.25
C MET A 24 6.88 -7.79 0.47
N VAL A 25 7.28 -8.05 1.71
CA VAL A 25 7.86 -9.32 2.14
C VAL A 25 6.99 -9.87 3.27
N LEU A 26 6.00 -10.68 2.90
CA LEU A 26 4.99 -11.23 3.81
C LEU A 26 5.38 -12.66 4.17
N LEU A 27 6.25 -12.80 5.17
CA LEU A 27 6.73 -14.10 5.63
C LEU A 27 5.85 -14.64 6.77
N GLY A 28 5.48 -15.90 6.67
CA GLY A 28 4.87 -16.67 7.75
C GLY A 28 5.86 -17.60 8.43
N ARG A 29 5.43 -18.22 9.53
CA ARG A 29 6.11 -19.33 10.23
C ARG A 29 5.08 -20.32 10.79
N PRO A 30 5.47 -21.52 11.24
CA PRO A 30 4.51 -22.47 11.83
C PRO A 30 3.68 -21.83 12.95
N GLY A 31 2.35 -21.89 12.83
CA GLY A 31 1.40 -21.27 13.76
C GLY A 31 1.15 -19.76 13.56
N PHE A 32 1.83 -19.12 12.61
CA PHE A 32 1.65 -17.70 12.27
C PHE A 32 1.69 -17.52 10.74
N PRO A 33 0.53 -17.48 10.05
CA PRO A 33 0.50 -17.26 8.61
C PRO A 33 1.12 -15.89 8.24
N PRO A 34 1.58 -15.73 6.99
CA PRO A 34 1.94 -14.40 6.48
C PRO A 34 0.71 -13.49 6.51
N LEU A 35 0.94 -12.18 6.61
CA LEU A 35 -0.13 -11.19 6.46
C LEU A 35 -0.76 -11.28 5.07
N THR A 36 -2.06 -11.01 4.98
CA THR A 36 -2.74 -10.80 3.69
C THR A 36 -2.58 -9.35 3.21
N GLU A 37 -2.87 -9.13 1.93
CA GLU A 37 -2.89 -7.78 1.36
C GLU A 37 -3.96 -6.89 2.02
N GLU A 38 -5.14 -7.45 2.34
CA GLU A 38 -6.17 -6.71 3.06
C GLU A 38 -5.73 -6.32 4.47
N GLU A 39 -5.01 -7.19 5.19
CA GLU A 39 -4.46 -6.87 6.51
C GLU A 39 -3.42 -5.74 6.42
N VAL A 40 -2.55 -5.76 5.40
CA VAL A 40 -1.59 -4.68 5.14
C VAL A 40 -2.30 -3.35 4.85
N LEU A 41 -3.35 -3.38 4.02
CA LEU A 41 -4.17 -2.20 3.73
C LEU A 41 -4.87 -1.69 4.99
N ALA A 42 -5.47 -2.59 5.79
CA ALA A 42 -6.14 -2.22 7.04
C ALA A 42 -5.16 -1.55 8.03
N MET A 43 -3.98 -2.12 8.22
CA MET A 43 -2.94 -1.55 9.09
C MET A 43 -2.42 -0.20 8.59
N THR A 44 -2.37 0.00 7.27
CA THR A 44 -1.96 1.30 6.68
C THR A 44 -3.08 2.33 6.82
N GLY A 45 -4.33 1.90 6.66
CA GLY A 45 -5.54 2.72 6.77
C GLY A 45 -5.83 3.25 8.18
N GLU A 46 -5.21 2.69 9.22
CA GLU A 46 -5.31 3.22 10.60
C GLU A 46 -4.79 4.66 10.71
N ASP A 47 -3.72 4.99 9.97
CA ASP A 47 -2.99 6.26 10.07
C ASP A 47 -3.02 7.07 8.76
N TYR A 48 -3.66 6.58 7.69
CA TYR A 48 -3.74 7.23 6.38
C TYR A 48 -5.10 7.00 5.70
N ASP A 49 -5.80 8.08 5.36
CA ASP A 49 -7.15 8.07 4.80
C ASP A 49 -7.22 8.43 3.30
N GLY A 50 -6.07 8.72 2.67
CA GLY A 50 -5.99 9.05 1.25
C GLY A 50 -6.04 7.81 0.34
N PRO A 51 -6.14 8.02 -0.99
CA PRO A 51 -6.16 6.91 -1.95
C PRO A 51 -4.90 6.05 -1.83
N ILE A 52 -5.10 4.73 -1.77
CA ILE A 52 -4.03 3.74 -1.64
C ILE A 52 -4.34 2.48 -2.44
N VAL A 53 -3.31 1.90 -3.06
CA VAL A 53 -3.37 0.59 -3.71
C VAL A 53 -2.13 -0.23 -3.39
N ILE A 54 -2.24 -1.56 -3.49
CA ILE A 54 -1.10 -2.46 -3.56
C ILE A 54 -0.77 -2.67 -5.03
N ALA A 55 0.50 -2.52 -5.42
CA ALA A 55 0.90 -2.75 -6.79
C ALA A 55 1.06 -4.24 -7.10
N THR A 56 0.66 -4.61 -8.31
CA THR A 56 0.97 -5.89 -8.94
C THR A 56 1.96 -5.69 -10.09
N ASP A 57 2.63 -6.78 -10.49
CA ASP A 57 3.55 -6.74 -11.62
C ASP A 57 2.83 -6.27 -12.89
N LEU A 58 3.49 -5.38 -13.64
CA LEU A 58 2.97 -4.76 -14.88
C LEU A 58 1.76 -3.82 -14.70
N MET A 59 1.35 -3.52 -13.46
CA MET A 59 0.38 -2.45 -13.18
C MET A 59 0.88 -1.11 -13.73
N ARG A 60 -0.03 -0.32 -14.31
CA ARG A 60 0.28 0.99 -14.91
C ARG A 60 -0.46 2.11 -14.18
N PHE A 61 0.24 3.23 -14.03
CA PHE A 61 -0.31 4.45 -13.44
C PHE A 61 -0.28 5.57 -14.48
N HIS A 62 -1.43 6.16 -14.76
CA HIS A 62 -1.53 7.37 -15.57
C HIS A 62 -1.70 8.57 -14.64
N VAL A 63 -0.71 9.47 -14.63
CA VAL A 63 -0.67 10.62 -13.70
C VAL A 63 -1.06 11.89 -14.44
N GLY A 64 -2.23 12.44 -14.11
CA GLY A 64 -2.75 13.70 -14.65
C GLY A 64 -3.37 14.57 -13.57
N GLU A 65 -4.55 15.15 -13.86
CA GLU A 65 -5.38 15.81 -12.85
C GLU A 65 -5.72 14.82 -11.72
N ASP A 66 -6.18 13.62 -12.10
CA ASP A 66 -6.31 12.44 -11.25
C ASP A 66 -5.22 11.39 -11.56
N VAL A 67 -5.11 10.38 -10.70
CA VAL A 67 -4.27 9.21 -10.95
C VAL A 67 -5.18 8.02 -11.27
N GLN A 68 -5.00 7.45 -12.46
CA GLN A 68 -5.74 6.25 -12.90
C GLN A 68 -4.83 5.03 -12.80
N VAL A 69 -5.42 3.90 -12.39
CA VAL A 69 -4.72 2.61 -12.24
C VAL A 69 -5.29 1.63 -13.26
N GLU A 70 -4.41 1.02 -14.05
CA GLU A 70 -4.75 -0.02 -15.02
C GLU A 70 -4.03 -1.33 -14.71
N GLY A 71 -4.73 -2.45 -14.85
CA GLY A 71 -4.19 -3.79 -14.57
C GLY A 71 -4.19 -4.18 -13.09
N ALA A 72 -5.07 -3.56 -12.29
CA ALA A 72 -5.40 -3.99 -10.93
C ALA A 72 -6.34 -5.20 -10.94
#